data_AF-A0A1H0UY03-F1
#
_entry.id   AF-A0A1H0UY03-F1
#
_cell.length_a   1.000
_cell.length_b   1.000
_cell.length_c   1.000
_cell.angle_alpha   90.00
_cell.angle_beta   90.00
_cell.angle_gamma   90.00
#
_symmetry.space_group_name_H-M   'P 1'
#
loop_
_entity.id
_entity.type
_entity.pdbx_description
1 polymer ?
#
loop_
_entity_poly.entity_id
_entity_poly.type
_entity_poly.pdbx_seq_one_letter_code
_entity_poly.pdbx_strand_id
1 'polypeptide(L)'
;MALAALGGEKTLAGLAELYEVHPNQITTWKRQLTEQAATVFGKESGKEPVPDLKVLHAKIGQLTLENDFLESALNKAGLLSAKR
;
A
#
# COMPACT_ATOMS: atom_id res chain seq x y z
N MET A 1 -3.67 20.04 -0.22
CA MET A 1 -4.47 21.00 0.56
C MET A 1 -3.95 21.21 1.99
N ALA A 2 -3.81 20.19 2.84
CA ALA A 2 -3.43 20.37 4.26
C ALA A 2 -1.97 20.83 4.45
N LEU A 3 -1.02 20.34 3.64
CA LEU A 3 0.37 20.82 3.63
C LEU A 3 0.47 22.30 3.18
N ALA A 4 -0.33 22.72 2.20
CA ALA A 4 -0.39 24.12 1.76
C ALA A 4 -0.97 25.04 2.86
N ALA A 5 -1.91 24.54 3.67
CA ALA A 5 -2.43 25.25 4.84
C ALA A 5 -1.43 25.36 6.00
N LEU A 6 -0.41 24.48 6.05
CA LEU A 6 0.72 24.55 6.98
C LEU A 6 1.82 25.49 6.46
N GLY A 7 2.08 25.50 5.16
CA GLY A 7 3.12 26.33 4.52
C GLY A 7 2.87 27.84 4.56
N GLY A 8 1.65 28.28 4.86
CA GLY A 8 1.33 29.71 5.08
C GLY A 8 1.31 30.59 3.84
N GLU A 9 1.65 30.06 2.67
CA GLU A 9 1.77 30.82 1.41
C GLU A 9 0.42 31.36 0.88
N LYS A 10 -0.70 30.78 1.33
CA LYS A 10 -2.06 31.23 0.98
C LYS A 10 -2.93 31.30 2.22
N THR A 11 -3.80 32.30 2.27
CA THR A 11 -4.79 32.45 3.35
C THR A 11 -5.79 31.28 3.33
N LEU A 12 -6.40 30.98 4.48
CA LEU A 12 -7.42 29.92 4.58
C LEU A 12 -8.59 30.13 3.61
N ALA A 13 -8.97 31.39 3.38
CA ALA A 13 -10.01 31.75 2.41
C ALA A 13 -9.58 31.48 0.96
N GLY A 14 -8.34 31.82 0.59
CA GLY A 14 -7.82 31.52 -0.74
C GLY A 14 -7.62 30.02 -1.00
N LEU A 15 -7.35 29.23 0.05
CA LEU A 15 -7.31 27.77 -0.05
C LEU A 15 -8.72 27.15 -0.15
N ALA A 16 -9.71 27.75 0.53
CA ALA A 16 -11.11 27.33 0.45
C ALA A 16 -11.67 27.50 -0.97
N GLU A 17 -11.36 28.63 -1.60
CA GLU A 17 -11.76 28.93 -2.97
C GLU A 17 -11.02 28.05 -3.98
N LEU A 18 -9.69 27.88 -3.85
CA LEU A 18 -8.88 27.10 -4.78
C LEU A 18 -9.26 25.61 -4.82
N TYR A 19 -9.66 25.05 -3.68
CA TYR A 19 -10.01 23.63 -3.55
C TYR A 19 -11.52 23.40 -3.43
N GLU A 20 -12.34 24.44 -3.60
CA GLU A 20 -13.81 24.39 -3.49
C GLU A 20 -14.31 23.72 -2.20
N VAL A 21 -13.66 24.03 -1.08
CA VAL A 21 -13.93 23.43 0.24
C VAL A 21 -14.23 24.50 1.27
N HIS A 22 -15.06 24.20 2.25
CA HIS A 22 -15.42 25.18 3.28
C HIS A 22 -14.21 25.50 4.18
N PRO A 23 -13.98 26.77 4.58
CA PRO A 23 -12.83 27.16 5.43
C PRO A 23 -12.70 26.35 6.73
N ASN A 24 -13.83 25.95 7.34
CA ASN A 24 -13.84 25.11 8.54
C ASN A 24 -13.33 23.67 8.30
N GLN A 25 -13.42 23.16 7.07
CA GLN A 25 -12.83 21.86 6.72
C GLN A 25 -11.31 21.97 6.66
N ILE A 26 -10.78 23.07 6.12
CA ILE A 26 -9.34 23.32 6.07
C ILE A 26 -8.75 23.46 7.47
N THR A 27 -9.41 24.16 8.40
CA THR A 27 -8.96 24.24 9.80
C THR A 27 -8.96 22.88 10.48
N THR A 28 -10.01 22.07 10.25
CA THR A 28 -10.10 20.71 10.78
C THR A 28 -8.98 19.82 10.26
N TRP A 29 -8.73 19.83 8.94
CA TRP A 29 -7.65 19.05 8.34
C TRP A 29 -6.25 19.53 8.76
N LYS A 30 -6.06 20.84 8.93
CA LYS A 30 -4.80 21.39 9.45
C LYS A 30 -4.53 20.90 10.88
N ARG A 31 -5.55 20.92 11.74
CA ARG A 31 -5.45 20.38 13.10
C ARG A 31 -5.15 18.89 13.10
N GLN A 32 -5.93 18.09 12.37
CA GLN A 32 -5.74 16.64 12.26
C GLN A 32 -4.33 16.29 11.75
N LEU A 33 -3.86 16.99 10.71
CA LEU A 33 -2.53 16.76 10.18
C LEU A 33 -1.45 17.10 11.21
N THR A 34 -1.58 18.18 11.96
CA THR A 34 -0.59 18.57 12.98
C THR A 34 -0.56 17.57 14.15
N GLU A 35 -1.74 17.15 14.62
CA GLU A 35 -1.88 16.20 15.73
C GLU A 35 -1.45 14.78 15.35
N GLN A 36 -1.73 14.34 14.13
CA GLN A 36 -1.47 12.97 13.68
C GLN A 36 -0.17 12.82 12.87
N ALA A 37 0.49 13.92 12.48
CA ALA A 37 1.74 13.86 11.71
C ALA A 37 2.82 13.05 12.43
N ALA A 38 2.99 13.23 13.74
CA ALA A 38 3.95 12.46 14.52
C ALA A 38 3.58 10.97 14.61
N THR A 39 2.28 10.65 14.63
CA THR A 39 1.79 9.27 14.65
C THR A 39 1.96 8.56 13.31
N VAL A 40 1.75 9.28 12.20
CA VAL A 40 1.82 8.72 10.84
C VAL A 40 3.25 8.69 10.30
N PHE A 41 4.02 9.76 10.51
CA PHE A 41 5.36 9.93 9.97
C PHE A 41 6.48 9.75 11.00
N GLY A 42 6.18 9.84 12.29
CA GLY A 42 7.17 9.63 13.37
C GLY A 42 7.21 8.20 13.89
N LYS A 43 6.26 7.36 13.52
CA LYS A 43 6.34 5.92 13.74
C LYS A 43 7.27 5.36 12.67
N GLU A 44 8.49 4.96 13.05
CA GLU A 44 9.20 3.94 12.27
C GLU A 44 8.19 2.81 12.11
N SER A 45 7.76 2.54 10.87
CA SER A 45 6.95 1.37 10.53
C SER A 45 7.64 0.20 11.21
N GLY A 46 7.07 -0.25 12.34
CA GLY A 46 7.76 -1.16 13.24
C GLY A 46 8.26 -2.30 12.39
N LYS A 47 9.60 -2.47 12.33
CA LYS A 47 10.29 -3.31 11.35
C LYS A 47 9.40 -4.49 11.01
N GLU A 48 8.81 -4.47 9.80
CA GLU A 48 8.11 -5.65 9.34
C GLU A 48 9.10 -6.81 9.49
N PRO A 49 8.68 -7.93 10.10
CA PRO A 49 9.58 -9.04 10.32
C PRO A 49 10.21 -9.38 8.98
N VAL A 50 11.52 -9.18 8.87
CA VAL A 50 12.25 -9.43 7.64
C VAL A 50 11.97 -10.89 7.28
N PRO A 51 11.31 -11.17 6.14
CA PRO A 51 10.95 -12.53 5.80
C PRO A 51 12.22 -13.38 5.74
N ASP A 52 12.18 -14.58 6.29
CA ASP A 52 13.30 -15.51 6.16
C ASP A 52 13.41 -15.93 4.69
N LEU A 53 14.40 -15.36 4.00
CA LEU A 53 14.67 -15.62 2.60
C LEU A 53 14.91 -17.11 2.31
N LYS A 54 15.43 -17.87 3.28
CA LYS A 54 15.61 -19.31 3.11
C LYS A 54 14.28 -20.04 3.06
N VAL A 55 13.33 -19.65 3.91
CA VAL A 55 11.97 -20.21 3.92
C VAL A 55 11.25 -19.88 2.62
N LEU A 56 11.39 -18.64 2.13
CA LEU A 56 10.80 -18.25 0.85
C LEU A 56 11.40 -19.04 -0.33
N HIS A 57 12.72 -19.15 -0.42
CA HIS A 57 13.36 -19.93 -1.48
C HIS A 57 13.01 -21.42 -1.42
N ALA A 58 12.93 -22.00 -0.22
CA ALA A 58 12.47 -23.38 -0.04
C ALA A 58 11.03 -23.55 -0.53
N LYS A 59 10.14 -22.60 -0.21
CA LYS A 59 8.74 -22.65 -0.65
C LYS A 59 8.59 -22.48 -2.15
N ILE A 60 9.38 -21.59 -2.77
CA ILE A 60 9.43 -21.42 -4.24
C ILE A 60 9.88 -22.74 -4.90
N GLY A 61 10.95 -23.37 -4.39
CA GLY A 61 11.43 -24.64 -4.91
C GLY A 61 10.39 -25.77 -4.78
N GLN A 62 9.73 -25.87 -3.63
CA GLN A 62 8.64 -26.82 -3.40
C GLN A 62 7.49 -26.60 -4.40
N LEU A 63 6.99 -25.37 -4.52
CA LEU A 63 5.88 -25.05 -5.41
C LEU A 63 6.23 -25.29 -6.88
N THR A 64 7.48 -25.03 -7.28
CA THR A 64 7.96 -25.33 -8.63
C THR A 64 7.86 -26.82 -8.91
N LEU A 65 8.36 -27.66 -8.01
CA LEU A 65 8.30 -29.12 -8.15
C LEU A 65 6.87 -29.66 -8.11
N GLU A 66 6.01 -29.12 -7.24
CA GLU A 66 4.59 -29.48 -7.16
C GLU A 66 3.85 -29.13 -8.46
N ASN A 67 4.08 -27.94 -9.02
CA ASN A 67 3.47 -27.52 -10.28
C ASN A 67 3.95 -28.38 -11.45
N ASP A 68 5.26 -28.64 -11.56
CA ASP A 68 5.82 -29.52 -12.61
C ASP A 68 5.24 -30.93 -12.52
N PHE A 69 5.08 -31.45 -11.30
CA PHE A 69 4.45 -32.74 -11.06
C PHE A 69 2.99 -32.75 -11.49
N LEU A 70 2.22 -31.74 -11.11
CA LEU A 70 0.79 -31.61 -11.47
C LEU A 70 0.61 -31.47 -12.98
N GLU A 71 1.43 -30.66 -13.64
CA GLU A 71 1.42 -30.52 -15.10
C GLU A 71 1.72 -31.86 -15.78
N SER A 72 2.76 -32.57 -15.34
CA SER A 72 3.11 -33.90 -15.85
C SER A 72 1.99 -34.93 -15.62
N ALA A 73 1.38 -34.93 -14.43
CA ALA A 73 0.29 -35.83 -14.09
C ALA A 73 -0.97 -35.55 -14.93
N LEU A 74 -1.34 -34.29 -15.11
CA LEU A 74 -2.49 -33.89 -15.92
C LEU A 74 -2.26 -34.19 -17.41
N ASN A 75 -1.03 -34.04 -17.91
CA ASN A 75 -0.64 -34.45 -19.26
C ASN A 75 -0.81 -35.96 -19.44
N LYS A 76 -0.29 -36.76 -18.50
CA LYS A 76 -0.42 -38.23 -18.53
C LYS A 76 -1.88 -38.69 -18.41
N ALA A 77 -2.69 -37.98 -17.64
CA ALA A 77 -4.12 -38.28 -17.49
C ALA A 77 -4.96 -37.80 -18.70
N GLY A 78 -4.36 -37.10 -19.67
CA GLY A 78 -5.09 -36.53 -20.81
C GLY A 78 -6.04 -35.39 -20.44
N LEU A 79 -5.86 -34.79 -19.25
CA LEU A 79 -6.75 -33.79 -18.66
C LEU A 79 -6.31 -32.35 -18.92
N LEU A 80 -5.14 -32.13 -19.51
CA LEU A 80 -4.72 -30.80 -19.99
C LEU A 80 -5.47 -30.43 -21.27
N SER A 81 -6.76 -30.08 -21.12
CA SER A 81 -7.54 -29.41 -22.14
C SER A 81 -7.58 -27.91 -21.84
N ALA A 82 -6.48 -27.21 -22.12
CA ALA A 82 -6.50 -25.76 -22.25
C ALA A 82 -6.81 -25.43 -23.72
N LYS A 83 -8.09 -25.39 -24.06
CA LYS A 83 -8.56 -24.86 -25.34
C LYS A 83 -8.23 -23.36 -25.39
N ARG A 84 -7.47 -22.97 -26.41
CA ARG A 84 -7.20 -21.57 -26.80
C ARG A 84 -8.47 -20.74 -26.92
#